data_AF-F8MV37-F1
#
_entry.id   AF-F8MV37-F1
#
_cell.length_a   1.000
_cell.length_b   1.000
_cell.length_c   1.000
_cell.angle_alpha   90.00
_cell.angle_beta   90.00
_cell.angle_gamma   90.00
#
_symmetry.space_group_name_H-M   'P 1'
#
loop_
_entity.id
_entity.type
_entity.pdbx_description
1 polymer ?
#
loop_
_entity_poly.entity_id
_entity_poly.type
_entity_poly.pdbx_seq_one_letter_code
_entity_poly.pdbx_strand_id
1 'polypeptide(L)'
;MSPSMWTMRWSHQVINEHHRHHLKSCSTISRVNNALKSIIPRTRPGDTDTDTPHEALPSTPLEPVPTRTTSVTMKLLNLNDGVEAGVMCVEPTLTNDGMDARNLAKAHKGFSKNDIRSIGITNQRETTLVWDHETGEPLYNAVVWPDTRTKSLVRDLKAKDGADAIKDLCGLPLSTYPSSVKLLWLIENVEAVKQAYEEGRLAFGTVDTWLIYKLNGGAQAESPVHVTDSTNASRTMFMNIRTLQYDDKLLGFFGIDRTKVHLPKIVPSSDPECFGRIASGALSGVPIAGCLGDQSSALVGQCGFNPGQAKNTYGTGCFLLYNVGTEPVISQYGLLSTVAYDFGQGRAPVYALEGSIAVAGAGVTFLQNNLNFIENAKQINDLAESVPDNGGVVFVTAFSGLFAPYWIDDAKGTLFGITQHTQKGHIARATLEATCFQTKAILDAMEKDSGCKLKLLAVDGGLSNSDLTMQTQADISGIPVDRPAMCETTALGAAIAAGLATGVWSDTTELQEVNRTGRKVFEPKISRKCAEKRFKKWNQAVQMSRGWLQDNDNEDDECDEEVKKA
;
A
#
# COMPACT_ATOMS: atom_id res chain seq x y z
N MET A 1 -22.23 9.73 -23.41
CA MET A 1 -21.41 10.61 -22.54
C MET A 1 -20.54 9.69 -21.70
N SER A 2 -19.21 9.77 -21.84
CA SER A 2 -18.28 8.94 -21.06
C SER A 2 -18.28 9.45 -19.60
N PRO A 3 -18.43 8.59 -18.58
CA PRO A 3 -18.30 9.00 -17.18
C PRO A 3 -16.89 9.57 -16.93
N SER A 4 -16.81 10.79 -16.41
CA SER A 4 -15.54 11.36 -15.97
C SER A 4 -15.18 10.78 -14.60
N MET A 5 -14.03 10.11 -14.52
CA MET A 5 -13.53 9.49 -13.30
C MET A 5 -12.45 10.36 -12.67
N TRP A 6 -12.49 10.50 -11.33
CA TRP A 6 -11.63 11.44 -10.61
C TRP A 6 -11.01 10.75 -9.38
N THR A 7 -9.68 10.79 -9.28
CA THR A 7 -8.90 10.12 -8.24
C THR A 7 -8.33 11.14 -7.24
N MET A 8 -8.59 10.94 -5.94
CA MET A 8 -7.90 11.66 -4.85
C MET A 8 -6.62 10.92 -4.44
N ARG A 9 -5.56 11.66 -4.08
CA ARG A 9 -4.20 11.12 -3.88
C ARG A 9 -3.93 10.80 -2.41
N TRP A 10 -2.93 9.96 -2.19
CA TRP A 10 -2.20 9.87 -0.93
C TRP A 10 -0.77 10.36 -1.17
N SER A 11 -0.27 11.29 -0.35
CA SER A 11 1.12 11.72 -0.38
C SER A 11 1.92 10.92 0.64
N HIS A 12 2.90 10.13 0.18
CA HIS A 12 4.01 9.69 1.02
C HIS A 12 4.98 10.87 1.13
N GLN A 13 4.80 11.71 2.14
CA GLN A 13 5.81 12.68 2.52
C GLN A 13 6.51 12.18 3.78
N VAL A 14 7.68 11.56 3.59
CA VAL A 14 8.69 11.50 4.64
C VAL A 14 9.33 12.88 4.66
N ILE A 15 8.94 13.71 5.63
CA ILE A 15 9.58 15.02 5.84
C ILE A 15 10.79 14.78 6.75
N ASN A 16 11.99 14.81 6.19
CA ASN A 16 13.22 15.06 6.95
C ASN A 16 13.42 16.58 6.99
N GLU A 17 13.07 17.23 8.10
CA GLU A 17 13.53 18.58 8.39
C GLU A 17 14.63 18.59 9.45
N HIS A 18 15.61 19.43 9.17
CA HIS A 18 16.90 19.56 9.82
C HIS A 18 16.85 19.89 11.31
N HIS A 19 17.85 19.37 12.03
CA HIS A 19 18.34 19.89 13.30
C HIS A 19 18.58 21.41 13.24
N ARG A 20 18.00 22.14 14.20
CA ARG A 20 18.67 23.21 14.97
C ARG A 20 17.83 23.59 16.20
N HIS A 21 18.41 23.35 17.38
CA HIS A 21 18.11 23.92 18.70
C HIS A 21 16.64 24.10 19.13
N HIS A 22 16.17 23.29 20.08
CA HIS A 22 15.93 23.77 21.46
C HIS A 22 15.48 22.62 22.39
N LEU A 23 16.24 22.43 23.47
CA LEU A 23 15.83 21.72 24.68
C LEU A 23 14.73 22.53 25.41
N LYS A 24 13.61 21.90 25.77
CA LYS A 24 13.09 21.79 27.16
C LYS A 24 11.60 21.41 27.25
N SER A 25 11.39 20.41 28.11
CA SER A 25 10.29 20.18 29.07
C SER A 25 8.88 19.77 28.60
N CYS A 26 8.48 18.62 29.15
CA CYS A 26 7.13 18.16 29.46
C CYS A 26 6.22 19.22 30.12
N SER A 27 4.92 18.90 30.08
CA SER A 27 3.77 19.52 30.77
C SER A 27 3.09 20.68 30.04
N THR A 28 1.88 20.44 29.52
CA THR A 28 0.62 21.02 30.06
C THR A 28 -0.46 20.98 28.99
N ILE A 29 -1.51 20.20 29.29
CA ILE A 29 -2.81 20.22 28.61
C ILE A 29 -3.55 21.52 28.96
N SER A 30 -4.24 22.08 27.96
CA SER A 30 -5.32 23.08 28.00
C SER A 30 -5.02 24.48 27.44
N ARG A 31 -6.04 24.98 26.73
CA ARG A 31 -6.30 26.35 26.25
C ARG A 31 -5.82 26.69 24.84
N VAL A 32 -6.72 26.49 23.86
CA VAL A 32 -7.02 27.55 22.88
C VAL A 32 -8.52 27.60 22.64
N ASN A 33 -9.19 28.54 23.31
CA ASN A 33 -10.50 29.06 22.92
C ASN A 33 -10.36 30.59 23.00
N ASN A 34 -10.90 31.30 22.00
CA ASN A 34 -10.92 32.76 21.78
C ASN A 34 -9.80 33.37 20.92
N ALA A 35 -10.14 33.69 19.67
CA ALA A 35 -9.84 35.00 19.07
C ALA A 35 -10.66 35.21 17.77
N LEU A 36 -11.93 35.58 17.93
CA LEU A 36 -12.70 36.32 16.92
C LEU A 36 -12.82 37.76 17.43
N LYS A 37 -12.22 38.74 16.73
CA LYS A 37 -12.72 40.13 16.60
C LYS A 37 -11.80 41.01 15.76
N SER A 38 -12.45 41.86 14.94
CA SER A 38 -11.93 42.95 14.10
C SER A 38 -11.16 42.47 12.86
N ILE A 39 -11.51 42.84 11.63
CA ILE A 39 -11.59 44.21 11.10
C ILE A 39 -12.64 44.27 9.96
N ILE A 40 -13.50 45.29 10.00
CA ILE A 40 -14.30 45.81 8.88
C ILE A 40 -13.75 47.22 8.61
N PRO A 41 -13.65 47.67 7.34
CA PRO A 41 -14.34 48.93 7.03
C PRO A 41 -15.14 48.91 5.71
N ARG A 42 -16.43 49.24 5.87
CA ARG A 42 -17.27 50.20 5.14
C ARG A 42 -17.05 50.50 3.64
N THR A 43 -18.15 50.33 2.91
CA THR A 43 -18.48 50.74 1.53
C THR A 43 -18.95 52.21 1.36
N ARG A 44 -18.82 52.71 0.11
CA ARG A 44 -19.74 53.57 -0.74
C ARG A 44 -19.11 54.88 -1.28
N PRO A 45 -19.67 55.57 -2.32
CA PRO A 45 -19.90 55.17 -3.74
C PRO A 45 -19.60 56.33 -4.75
N GLY A 46 -19.73 56.13 -6.08
CA GLY A 46 -19.88 57.24 -7.06
C GLY A 46 -19.44 56.97 -8.50
N ASP A 47 -20.34 57.23 -9.46
CA ASP A 47 -20.30 57.01 -10.93
C ASP A 47 -19.33 57.90 -11.73
N THR A 48 -18.94 57.48 -12.95
CA THR A 48 -19.34 58.07 -14.26
C THR A 48 -18.49 57.57 -15.46
N ASP A 49 -19.12 57.60 -16.64
CA ASP A 49 -18.81 57.07 -17.98
C ASP A 49 -17.44 57.40 -18.64
N THR A 50 -16.97 56.54 -19.57
CA THR A 50 -16.94 56.76 -21.05
C THR A 50 -15.97 55.81 -21.81
N ASP A 51 -16.47 55.29 -22.94
CA ASP A 51 -15.87 54.95 -24.24
C ASP A 51 -14.73 53.89 -24.45
N THR A 52 -15.07 52.98 -25.38
CA THR A 52 -14.40 51.93 -26.18
C THR A 52 -13.06 52.32 -26.88
N PRO A 53 -12.23 51.39 -27.48
CA PRO A 53 -12.65 50.19 -28.23
C PRO A 53 -11.76 48.92 -28.21
N HIS A 54 -12.31 47.89 -28.87
CA HIS A 54 -11.76 46.60 -29.28
C HIS A 54 -10.28 46.57 -29.67
N GLU A 55 -9.53 45.66 -29.03
CA GLU A 55 -8.35 45.01 -29.63
C GLU A 55 -8.47 43.48 -29.49
N ALA A 56 -8.34 42.81 -30.63
CA ALA A 56 -8.23 41.38 -30.73
C ALA A 56 -6.83 40.94 -30.26
N LEU A 57 -6.75 39.95 -29.37
CA LEU A 57 -5.49 39.32 -28.98
C LEU A 57 -5.50 37.81 -29.31
N PRO A 58 -4.34 37.26 -29.69
CA PRO A 58 -4.21 36.05 -30.49
C PRO A 58 -4.35 34.75 -29.68
N SER A 59 -4.76 33.70 -30.38
CA SER A 59 -4.76 32.31 -29.92
C SER A 59 -3.37 31.90 -29.45
N THR A 60 -3.19 31.76 -28.14
CA THR A 60 -2.03 31.12 -27.51
C THR A 60 -2.34 29.65 -27.26
N PRO A 61 -1.40 28.71 -27.50
CA PRO A 61 -1.60 27.30 -27.19
C PRO A 61 -1.68 27.12 -25.67
N LEU A 62 -2.67 26.35 -25.21
CA LEU A 62 -2.80 25.92 -23.82
C LEU A 62 -1.53 25.17 -23.39
N GLU A 63 -0.72 25.79 -22.52
CA GLU A 63 0.34 25.10 -21.80
C GLU A 63 -0.25 24.00 -20.89
N PRO A 64 0.44 22.87 -20.70
CA PRO A 64 -0.03 21.80 -19.82
C PRO A 64 -0.05 22.29 -18.36
N VAL A 65 -1.26 22.43 -17.83
CA VAL A 65 -1.49 22.80 -16.43
C VAL A 65 -0.97 21.67 -15.52
N PRO A 66 -0.09 21.94 -14.55
CA PRO A 66 0.39 20.91 -13.62
C PRO A 66 -0.75 20.41 -12.73
N THR A 67 -0.96 19.09 -12.72
CA THR A 67 -1.91 18.40 -11.85
C THR A 67 -1.53 18.60 -10.38
N ARG A 68 -2.24 19.49 -9.68
CA ARG A 68 -2.15 19.64 -8.23
C ARG A 68 -3.16 18.73 -7.56
N THR A 69 -2.70 17.97 -6.57
CA THR A 69 -3.46 16.91 -5.92
C THR A 69 -3.81 17.24 -4.48
N THR A 70 -4.98 16.80 -4.06
CA THR A 70 -5.43 16.84 -2.66
C THR A 70 -5.27 15.45 -2.06
N SER A 71 -4.64 15.37 -0.88
CA SER A 71 -4.46 14.12 -0.15
C SER A 71 -5.08 14.15 1.24
N VAL A 72 -5.74 13.04 1.61
CA VAL A 72 -5.93 12.68 3.01
C VAL A 72 -4.64 12.00 3.44
N THR A 73 -3.91 12.57 4.40
CA THR A 73 -2.62 12.04 4.85
C THR A 73 -2.77 11.60 6.30
N MET A 74 -2.70 10.29 6.57
CA MET A 74 -2.33 9.83 7.92
C MET A 74 -0.86 10.17 8.14
N LYS A 75 -0.57 10.86 9.23
CA LYS A 75 0.76 11.43 9.49
C LYS A 75 1.68 10.34 10.06
N LEU A 76 2.60 9.84 9.24
CA LEU A 76 3.71 8.99 9.70
C LEU A 76 4.61 9.82 10.62
N LEU A 77 4.49 9.64 11.93
CA LEU A 77 5.46 10.15 12.88
C LEU A 77 6.54 9.08 13.07
N ASN A 78 7.74 9.37 12.59
CA ASN A 78 8.91 8.59 12.96
C ASN A 78 9.28 9.01 14.40
N LEU A 79 8.98 8.16 15.38
CA LEU A 79 9.41 8.36 16.76
C LEU A 79 10.91 8.07 16.84
N ASN A 80 11.72 9.08 16.58
CA ASN A 80 13.18 9.02 16.67
C ASN A 80 13.68 9.45 18.07
N ASP A 81 13.00 8.99 19.12
CA ASP A 81 13.48 9.10 20.50
C ASP A 81 13.42 7.70 21.15
N GLY A 82 14.54 6.96 21.07
CA GLY A 82 14.80 5.78 21.90
C GLY A 82 14.04 4.48 21.58
N VAL A 83 13.43 4.35 20.39
CA VAL A 83 12.68 3.15 20.01
C VAL A 83 13.60 2.12 19.32
N GLU A 84 13.50 0.84 19.71
CA GLU A 84 14.18 -0.30 19.06
C GLU A 84 14.06 -0.27 17.52
N ALA A 85 15.12 -0.69 16.83
CA ALA A 85 15.14 -0.80 15.38
C ALA A 85 14.02 -1.74 14.88
N GLY A 86 13.08 -1.22 14.09
CA GLY A 86 12.02 -2.02 13.45
C GLY A 86 10.60 -1.82 13.99
N VAL A 87 10.39 -0.85 14.89
CA VAL A 87 9.06 -0.39 15.33
C VAL A 87 8.57 0.75 14.43
N MET A 88 7.36 0.64 13.89
CA MET A 88 6.72 1.65 13.04
C MET A 88 5.26 1.87 13.45
N CYS A 89 4.92 3.11 13.78
CA CYS A 89 3.57 3.53 14.18
C CYS A 89 3.15 4.83 13.52
N VAL A 90 1.83 5.04 13.41
CA VAL A 90 1.23 6.25 12.82
C VAL A 90 0.11 6.72 13.71
N GLU A 91 0.03 8.03 13.96
CA GLU A 91 -1.13 8.59 14.65
C GLU A 91 -2.40 8.37 13.81
N PRO A 92 -3.47 7.79 14.37
CA PRO A 92 -4.73 7.55 13.67
C PRO A 92 -5.58 8.83 13.55
N THR A 93 -4.95 9.93 13.14
CA THR A 93 -5.62 11.21 12.94
C THR A 93 -6.14 11.33 11.51
N LEU A 94 -7.43 11.65 11.39
CA LEU A 94 -8.01 12.15 10.15
C LEU A 94 -8.01 13.67 10.21
N THR A 95 -7.21 14.32 9.36
CA THR A 95 -7.31 15.78 9.21
C THR A 95 -8.46 16.09 8.26
N ASN A 96 -9.43 16.89 8.74
CA ASN A 96 -10.55 17.38 7.93
C ASN A 96 -10.09 18.20 6.70
N ASP A 97 -8.83 18.66 6.68
CA ASP A 97 -8.23 19.40 5.57
C ASP A 97 -8.17 18.61 4.26
N GLY A 98 -8.12 17.27 4.32
CA GLY A 98 -8.07 16.39 3.14
C GLY A 98 -9.39 16.24 2.40
N MET A 99 -10.52 16.57 3.03
CA MET A 99 -11.88 16.52 2.48
C MET A 99 -12.51 17.92 2.36
N ASP A 100 -11.69 18.95 2.24
CA ASP A 100 -12.20 20.31 2.10
C ASP A 100 -12.87 20.50 0.72
N ALA A 101 -14.10 21.02 0.72
CA ALA A 101 -14.85 21.41 -0.48
C ALA A 101 -14.04 22.37 -1.34
N ARG A 102 -13.16 23.16 -0.70
CA ARG A 102 -12.26 24.10 -1.39
C ARG A 102 -11.22 23.39 -2.25
N ASN A 103 -10.81 22.19 -1.89
CA ASN A 103 -9.87 21.39 -2.66
C ASN A 103 -10.56 20.66 -3.83
N LEU A 104 -11.79 20.20 -3.64
CA LEU A 104 -12.67 19.74 -4.74
C LEU A 104 -12.98 20.88 -5.73
N ALA A 105 -13.33 22.08 -5.23
CA ALA A 105 -13.65 23.25 -6.02
C ALA A 105 -12.44 23.88 -6.72
N LYS A 106 -11.23 23.83 -6.12
CA LYS A 106 -9.99 24.28 -6.75
C LYS A 106 -9.43 23.26 -7.76
N ALA A 107 -9.69 21.97 -7.56
CA ALA A 107 -9.21 20.92 -8.47
C ALA A 107 -10.09 20.76 -9.72
N HIS A 108 -11.38 21.11 -9.67
CA HIS A 108 -12.31 20.74 -10.74
C HIS A 108 -13.21 21.88 -11.21
N LYS A 109 -13.02 22.22 -12.49
CA LYS A 109 -13.79 23.08 -13.40
C LYS A 109 -15.33 23.04 -13.23
N GLY A 110 -15.88 23.56 -12.14
CA GLY A 110 -17.33 23.79 -11.97
C GLY A 110 -18.19 22.59 -11.53
N PHE A 111 -17.60 21.48 -11.06
CA PHE A 111 -18.36 20.33 -10.53
C PHE A 111 -18.66 20.48 -9.03
N SER A 112 -19.73 19.82 -8.58
CA SER A 112 -20.29 19.85 -7.22
C SER A 112 -20.41 18.44 -6.64
N LYS A 113 -20.78 18.32 -5.35
CA LYS A 113 -21.04 17.00 -4.74
C LYS A 113 -22.17 16.21 -5.43
N ASN A 114 -23.10 16.90 -6.10
CA ASN A 114 -24.21 16.26 -6.81
C ASN A 114 -23.75 15.55 -8.09
N ASP A 115 -22.54 15.87 -8.57
CA ASP A 115 -21.92 15.21 -9.71
C ASP A 115 -21.16 13.93 -9.30
N ILE A 116 -21.05 13.66 -7.99
CA ILE A 116 -20.39 12.48 -7.43
C ILE A 116 -21.47 11.46 -7.06
N ARG A 117 -21.52 10.36 -7.82
CA ARG A 117 -22.49 9.27 -7.58
C ARG A 117 -22.19 8.51 -6.29
N SER A 118 -20.91 8.22 -6.05
CA SER A 118 -20.44 7.41 -4.92
C SER A 118 -18.95 7.59 -4.67
N ILE A 119 -18.49 7.13 -3.51
CA ILE A 119 -17.08 7.11 -3.10
C ILE A 119 -16.61 5.66 -2.97
N GLY A 120 -15.41 5.38 -3.48
CA GLY A 120 -14.66 4.16 -3.21
C GLY A 120 -13.50 4.43 -2.25
N ILE A 121 -13.25 3.50 -1.32
CA ILE A 121 -12.15 3.56 -0.37
C ILE A 121 -11.12 2.48 -0.72
N THR A 122 -9.85 2.86 -0.64
CA THR A 122 -8.74 1.91 -0.69
C THR A 122 -7.62 2.37 0.23
N ASN A 123 -6.88 1.42 0.77
CA ASN A 123 -6.03 1.64 1.93
C ASN A 123 -4.82 0.71 1.95
N GLN A 124 -3.76 1.13 2.67
CA GLN A 124 -2.71 0.19 3.08
C GLN A 124 -3.33 -0.94 3.92
N ARG A 125 -3.00 -2.18 3.55
CA ARG A 125 -3.51 -3.39 4.19
C ARG A 125 -2.73 -3.70 5.47
N GLU A 126 -3.23 -4.69 6.24
CA GLU A 126 -2.72 -5.24 7.50
C GLU A 126 -2.57 -4.27 8.70
N THR A 127 -2.35 -2.98 8.45
CA THR A 127 -2.17 -1.93 9.45
C THR A 127 -3.32 -1.96 10.42
N THR A 128 -2.97 -2.11 11.70
CA THR A 128 -3.92 -2.44 12.76
C THR A 128 -4.23 -1.21 13.60
N LEU A 129 -5.52 -0.92 13.73
CA LEU A 129 -6.04 0.14 14.58
C LEU A 129 -6.94 -0.47 15.66
N VAL A 130 -6.85 0.14 16.85
CA VAL A 130 -7.68 -0.19 18.00
C VAL A 130 -8.21 1.10 18.63
N TRP A 131 -9.50 1.11 18.91
CA TRP A 131 -10.18 2.25 19.53
C TRP A 131 -11.24 1.76 20.51
N ASP A 132 -11.70 2.66 21.35
CA ASP A 132 -12.82 2.42 22.26
C ASP A 132 -14.13 2.59 21.48
N HIS A 133 -14.96 1.54 21.42
CA HIS A 133 -16.20 1.56 20.63
C HIS A 133 -17.25 2.54 21.18
N GLU A 134 -17.20 2.90 22.47
CA GLU A 134 -18.17 3.82 23.10
C GLU A 134 -17.78 5.27 22.83
N THR A 135 -16.49 5.59 22.89
CA THR A 135 -16.00 6.96 22.72
C THR A 135 -15.59 7.28 21.29
N GLY A 136 -15.19 6.27 20.52
CA GLY A 136 -14.61 6.42 19.19
C GLY A 136 -13.17 6.94 19.17
N GLU A 137 -12.51 6.98 20.33
CA GLU A 137 -11.15 7.47 20.49
C GLU A 137 -10.11 6.34 20.36
N PRO A 138 -9.01 6.56 19.62
CA PRO A 138 -7.93 5.58 19.50
C PRO A 138 -7.28 5.29 20.86
N LEU A 139 -7.05 4.00 21.14
CA LEU A 139 -6.41 3.55 22.38
C LEU A 139 -4.88 3.48 22.27
N TYR A 140 -4.38 3.42 21.03
CA TYR A 140 -2.96 3.41 20.71
C TYR A 140 -2.75 3.87 19.26
N ASN A 141 -1.49 4.12 18.88
CA ASN A 141 -1.14 4.42 17.50
C ASN A 141 -1.44 3.23 16.57
N ALA A 142 -1.71 3.50 15.30
CA ALA A 142 -1.81 2.45 14.30
C ALA A 142 -0.46 1.72 14.18
N VAL A 143 -0.46 0.39 14.28
CA VAL A 143 0.74 -0.43 14.05
C VAL A 143 0.76 -0.81 12.57
N VAL A 144 1.71 -0.26 11.81
CA VAL A 144 1.73 -0.38 10.35
C VAL A 144 2.24 -1.74 9.88
N TRP A 145 1.87 -2.13 8.66
CA TRP A 145 2.21 -3.44 8.07
C TRP A 145 3.71 -3.83 8.11
N PRO A 146 4.71 -2.94 7.89
CA PRO A 146 6.11 -3.33 7.90
C PRO A 146 6.71 -3.44 9.30
N ASP A 147 5.95 -3.11 10.35
CA ASP A 147 6.42 -3.22 11.74
C ASP A 147 6.84 -4.65 12.07
N THR A 148 7.98 -4.78 12.75
CA THR A 148 8.58 -6.08 13.10
C THR A 148 8.63 -6.37 14.59
N ARG A 149 7.97 -5.58 15.45
CA ARG A 149 7.97 -5.78 16.91
C ARG A 149 7.41 -7.14 17.33
N THR A 150 6.57 -7.74 16.49
CA THR A 150 5.92 -9.03 16.74
C THR A 150 6.78 -10.25 16.38
N LYS A 151 8.08 -10.07 16.05
CA LYS A 151 9.00 -11.17 15.69
C LYS A 151 9.04 -12.29 16.73
N SER A 152 9.22 -11.96 18.01
CA SER A 152 9.26 -12.93 19.11
C SER A 152 7.92 -13.67 19.25
N LEU A 153 6.82 -12.91 19.29
CA LEU A 153 5.46 -13.46 19.34
C LEU A 153 5.19 -14.41 18.16
N VAL A 154 5.62 -14.07 16.94
CA VAL A 154 5.48 -14.93 15.77
C VAL A 154 6.27 -16.24 15.91
N ARG A 155 7.48 -16.18 16.49
CA ARG A 155 8.29 -17.38 16.77
C ARG A 155 7.55 -18.31 17.74
N ASP A 156 6.97 -17.75 18.79
CA ASP A 156 6.23 -18.52 19.80
C ASP A 156 4.93 -19.10 19.21
N LEU A 157 4.22 -18.34 18.38
CA LEU A 157 3.04 -18.81 17.65
C LEU A 157 3.38 -19.94 16.67
N LYS A 158 4.52 -19.89 16.00
CA LYS A 158 4.98 -20.98 15.10
C LYS A 158 5.28 -22.27 15.87
N ALA A 159 5.67 -22.19 17.15
CA ALA A 159 5.91 -23.34 18.00
C ALA A 159 4.63 -23.90 18.67
N LYS A 160 3.50 -23.20 18.56
CA LYS A 160 2.22 -23.59 19.16
C LYS A 160 1.54 -24.69 18.35
N ASP A 161 0.92 -25.64 19.06
CA ASP A 161 0.10 -26.68 18.43
C ASP A 161 -1.00 -26.07 17.53
N GLY A 162 -1.13 -26.63 16.32
CA GLY A 162 -2.10 -26.18 15.32
C GLY A 162 -1.62 -25.07 14.39
N ALA A 163 -0.39 -24.56 14.55
CA ALA A 163 0.20 -23.54 13.68
C ALA A 163 0.19 -23.91 12.19
N ASP A 164 0.44 -25.19 11.88
CA ASP A 164 0.48 -25.69 10.49
C ASP A 164 -0.88 -25.56 9.77
N ALA A 165 -1.99 -25.65 10.50
CA ALA A 165 -3.33 -25.57 9.93
C ALA A 165 -3.77 -24.14 9.58
N ILE A 166 -3.10 -23.12 10.12
CA ILE A 166 -3.51 -21.72 10.01
C ILE A 166 -3.49 -21.26 8.56
N LYS A 167 -2.43 -21.60 7.82
CA LYS A 167 -2.28 -21.21 6.42
C LYS A 167 -3.40 -21.79 5.53
N ASP A 168 -3.84 -23.01 5.79
CA ASP A 168 -4.91 -23.64 4.99
C ASP A 168 -6.29 -23.01 5.25
N LEU A 169 -6.49 -22.41 6.43
CA LEU A 169 -7.72 -21.71 6.81
C LEU A 169 -7.77 -20.29 6.26
N CYS A 170 -6.70 -19.51 6.37
CA CYS A 170 -6.71 -18.08 6.03
C CYS A 170 -5.89 -17.70 4.80
N GLY A 171 -5.07 -18.61 4.25
CA GLY A 171 -4.22 -18.36 3.09
C GLY A 171 -2.88 -17.70 3.39
N LEU A 172 -2.58 -17.40 4.67
CA LEU A 172 -1.40 -16.65 5.09
C LEU A 172 -0.50 -17.47 6.03
N PRO A 173 0.83 -17.40 5.88
CA PRO A 173 1.75 -17.94 6.87
C PRO A 173 1.86 -17.02 8.10
N LEU A 174 2.20 -17.60 9.25
CA LEU A 174 2.56 -16.83 10.45
C LEU A 174 3.81 -15.98 10.17
N SER A 175 3.65 -14.67 10.25
CA SER A 175 4.69 -13.67 10.03
C SER A 175 4.33 -12.39 10.79
N THR A 176 5.21 -11.38 10.77
CA THR A 176 4.91 -10.09 11.43
C THR A 176 3.89 -9.24 10.69
N TYR A 177 3.56 -9.60 9.43
CA TYR A 177 2.70 -8.82 8.54
C TYR A 177 1.25 -8.75 9.03
N PRO A 178 0.54 -9.87 9.28
CA PRO A 178 -0.90 -9.84 9.46
C PRO A 178 -1.37 -9.11 10.71
N SER A 179 -2.62 -8.64 10.68
CA SER A 179 -3.19 -7.85 11.77
C SER A 179 -3.34 -8.62 13.08
N SER A 180 -3.51 -9.95 13.03
CA SER A 180 -3.72 -10.78 14.23
C SER A 180 -2.61 -10.65 15.26
N VAL A 181 -1.34 -10.75 14.83
CA VAL A 181 -0.19 -10.67 15.73
C VAL A 181 0.01 -9.25 16.28
N LYS A 182 -0.39 -8.23 15.52
CA LYS A 182 -0.35 -6.84 15.97
C LYS A 182 -1.42 -6.57 17.03
N LEU A 183 -2.64 -7.07 16.81
CA LEU A 183 -3.73 -6.98 17.79
C LEU A 183 -3.36 -7.71 19.09
N LEU A 184 -2.84 -8.94 18.99
CA LEU A 184 -2.42 -9.72 20.14
C LEU A 184 -1.33 -8.99 20.95
N TRP A 185 -0.30 -8.47 20.26
CA TRP A 185 0.73 -7.67 20.90
C TRP A 185 0.15 -6.44 21.62
N LEU A 186 -0.81 -5.73 21.01
CA LEU A 186 -1.45 -4.57 21.63
C LEU A 186 -2.22 -4.95 22.91
N ILE A 187 -2.97 -6.06 22.89
CA ILE A 187 -3.71 -6.56 24.06
C ILE A 187 -2.74 -6.96 25.19
N GLU A 188 -1.60 -7.55 24.86
CA GLU A 188 -0.63 -8.02 25.85
C GLU A 188 0.26 -6.90 26.43
N ASN A 189 0.54 -5.84 25.64
CA ASN A 189 1.58 -4.86 25.96
C ASN A 189 1.07 -3.44 26.20
N VAL A 190 -0.19 -3.12 25.86
CA VAL A 190 -0.76 -1.78 26.05
C VAL A 190 -1.91 -1.83 27.03
N GLU A 191 -1.69 -1.29 28.23
CA GLU A 191 -2.63 -1.38 29.36
C GLU A 191 -4.04 -0.84 29.00
N ALA A 192 -4.13 0.28 28.30
CA ALA A 192 -5.41 0.85 27.86
C ALA A 192 -6.18 -0.08 26.88
N VAL A 193 -5.46 -0.80 26.02
CA VAL A 193 -6.05 -1.76 25.08
C VAL A 193 -6.51 -3.01 25.84
N LYS A 194 -5.69 -3.51 26.76
CA LYS A 194 -6.02 -4.64 27.62
C LYS A 194 -7.28 -4.38 28.44
N GLN A 195 -7.36 -3.22 29.09
CA GLN A 195 -8.52 -2.83 29.88
C GLN A 195 -9.79 -2.78 29.01
N ALA A 196 -9.73 -2.11 27.85
CA ALA A 196 -10.86 -2.04 26.93
C ALA A 196 -11.28 -3.43 26.42
N TYR A 197 -10.34 -4.36 26.23
CA TYR A 197 -10.63 -5.74 25.86
C TYR A 197 -11.40 -6.49 26.96
N GLU A 198 -10.90 -6.44 28.20
CA GLU A 198 -11.56 -7.11 29.33
C GLU A 198 -12.94 -6.53 29.65
N GLU A 199 -13.14 -5.24 29.40
CA GLU A 199 -14.43 -4.55 29.56
C GLU A 199 -15.39 -4.75 28.37
N GLY A 200 -14.96 -5.42 27.29
CA GLY A 200 -15.78 -5.60 26.08
C GLY A 200 -15.98 -4.31 25.27
N ARG A 201 -15.11 -3.31 25.48
CA ARG A 201 -15.17 -2.00 24.83
C ARG A 201 -14.23 -1.84 23.64
N LEU A 202 -13.32 -2.78 23.43
CA LEU A 202 -12.32 -2.72 22.37
C LEU A 202 -12.97 -2.92 20.98
N ALA A 203 -12.78 -1.95 20.08
CA ALA A 203 -13.02 -2.12 18.66
C ALA A 203 -11.70 -2.28 17.91
N PHE A 204 -11.69 -3.19 16.95
CA PHE A 204 -10.58 -3.44 16.04
C PHE A 204 -10.96 -3.04 14.61
N GLY A 205 -9.96 -2.67 13.81
CA GLY A 205 -10.14 -2.51 12.38
C GLY A 205 -8.83 -2.33 11.63
N THR A 206 -8.85 -2.67 10.36
CA THR A 206 -7.86 -2.18 9.39
C THR A 206 -8.18 -0.74 8.99
N VAL A 207 -7.33 -0.13 8.16
CA VAL A 207 -7.46 1.30 7.81
C VAL A 207 -8.78 1.61 7.11
N ASP A 208 -9.28 0.74 6.23
CA ASP A 208 -10.61 0.86 5.62
C ASP A 208 -11.70 0.99 6.67
N THR A 209 -11.73 0.09 7.65
CA THR A 209 -12.71 0.09 8.74
C THR A 209 -12.69 1.39 9.50
N TRP A 210 -11.50 1.87 9.88
CA TRP A 210 -11.34 3.13 10.59
C TRP A 210 -11.85 4.32 9.78
N LEU A 211 -11.50 4.37 8.48
CA LEU A 211 -11.96 5.42 7.57
C LEU A 211 -13.48 5.39 7.45
N ILE A 212 -14.08 4.24 7.14
CA ILE A 212 -15.52 4.09 7.00
C ILE A 212 -16.23 4.50 8.29
N TYR A 213 -15.75 4.03 9.45
CA TYR A 213 -16.30 4.38 10.76
C TYR A 213 -16.29 5.88 11.01
N LYS A 214 -15.13 6.55 10.88
CA LYS A 214 -15.03 7.99 11.14
C LYS A 214 -15.79 8.82 10.11
N LEU A 215 -15.80 8.44 8.83
CA LEU A 215 -16.51 9.14 7.78
C LEU A 215 -18.04 9.07 7.93
N ASN A 216 -18.55 8.01 8.55
CA ASN A 216 -19.96 7.87 8.93
C ASN A 216 -20.31 8.57 10.26
N GLY A 217 -19.38 9.30 10.88
CA GLY A 217 -19.61 10.04 12.13
C GLY A 217 -19.10 9.35 13.40
N GLY A 218 -18.52 8.14 13.28
CA GLY A 218 -17.95 7.40 14.40
C GLY A 218 -18.97 7.08 15.49
N ALA A 219 -18.54 7.10 16.76
CA ALA A 219 -19.37 6.80 17.92
C ALA A 219 -20.58 7.75 18.09
N GLN A 220 -20.51 8.94 17.50
CA GLN A 220 -21.57 9.95 17.58
C GLN A 220 -22.67 9.74 16.55
N ALA A 221 -22.51 8.78 15.63
CA ALA A 221 -23.54 8.45 14.65
C ALA A 221 -24.70 7.70 15.30
N GLU A 222 -25.93 7.95 14.84
CA GLU A 222 -27.12 7.20 15.29
C GLU A 222 -27.00 5.69 15.05
N SER A 223 -26.31 5.31 13.96
CA SER A 223 -25.96 3.93 13.63
C SER A 223 -24.51 3.89 13.13
N PRO A 224 -23.53 3.62 14.02
CA PRO A 224 -22.13 3.56 13.64
C PRO A 224 -21.87 2.44 12.64
N VAL A 225 -21.18 2.77 11.54
CA VAL A 225 -20.84 1.81 10.49
C VAL A 225 -19.46 1.21 10.79
N HIS A 226 -19.44 -0.02 11.31
CA HIS A 226 -18.23 -0.76 11.66
C HIS A 226 -18.08 -1.99 10.74
N VAL A 227 -17.48 -1.79 9.57
CA VAL A 227 -17.40 -2.80 8.50
C VAL A 227 -16.01 -2.86 7.86
N THR A 228 -15.71 -3.97 7.21
CA THR A 228 -14.50 -4.19 6.39
C THR A 228 -14.87 -5.01 5.17
N ASP A 229 -14.15 -4.84 4.06
CA ASP A 229 -14.39 -5.69 2.89
C ASP A 229 -13.66 -7.04 2.98
N SER A 230 -14.11 -8.01 2.18
CA SER A 230 -13.50 -9.34 2.07
C SER A 230 -12.00 -9.31 1.75
N THR A 231 -11.51 -8.32 0.98
CA THR A 231 -10.08 -8.19 0.66
C THR A 231 -9.26 -7.77 1.87
N ASN A 232 -9.67 -6.74 2.62
CA ASN A 232 -8.98 -6.35 3.85
C ASN A 232 -9.09 -7.41 4.96
N ALA A 233 -10.28 -8.01 5.15
CA ALA A 233 -10.50 -9.08 6.12
C ALA A 233 -9.57 -10.29 5.89
N SER A 234 -9.31 -10.64 4.63
CA SER A 234 -8.38 -11.74 4.27
C SER A 234 -6.95 -11.51 4.73
N ARG A 235 -6.59 -10.29 5.13
CA ARG A 235 -5.24 -9.90 5.56
C ARG A 235 -5.02 -9.98 7.07
N THR A 236 -6.09 -10.26 7.81
CA THR A 236 -6.07 -10.23 9.27
C THR A 236 -5.58 -11.53 9.90
N MET A 237 -5.67 -12.66 9.19
CA MET A 237 -5.64 -14.04 9.73
C MET A 237 -6.82 -14.41 10.65
N PHE A 238 -7.89 -13.62 10.70
CA PHE A 238 -9.12 -13.98 11.44
C PHE A 238 -10.23 -14.54 10.55
N MET A 239 -10.18 -14.28 9.24
CA MET A 239 -11.17 -14.74 8.27
C MET A 239 -10.76 -16.08 7.66
N ASN A 240 -11.70 -17.01 7.55
CA ASN A 240 -11.53 -18.19 6.71
C ASN A 240 -11.65 -17.79 5.24
N ILE A 241 -10.63 -18.09 4.44
CA ILE A 241 -10.57 -17.65 3.05
C ILE A 241 -11.65 -18.29 2.17
N ARG A 242 -12.23 -19.43 2.57
CA ARG A 242 -13.27 -20.12 1.79
C ARG A 242 -14.68 -19.67 2.14
N THR A 243 -14.94 -19.38 3.42
CA THR A 243 -16.28 -18.97 3.88
C THR A 243 -16.47 -17.46 3.83
N LEU A 244 -15.38 -16.69 3.78
CA LEU A 244 -15.34 -15.23 3.90
C LEU A 244 -16.00 -14.72 5.18
N GLN A 245 -15.92 -15.53 6.25
CA GLN A 245 -16.41 -15.19 7.57
C GLN A 245 -15.27 -15.34 8.58
N TYR A 246 -15.40 -14.68 9.73
CA TYR A 246 -14.52 -14.93 10.86
C TYR A 246 -14.58 -16.41 11.28
N ASP A 247 -13.41 -17.00 11.51
CA ASP A 247 -13.26 -18.41 11.86
C ASP A 247 -12.93 -18.54 13.34
N ASP A 248 -13.76 -19.27 14.09
CA ASP A 248 -13.56 -19.45 15.53
C ASP A 248 -12.28 -20.27 15.83
N LYS A 249 -11.79 -21.10 14.90
CA LYS A 249 -10.50 -21.80 15.06
C LYS A 249 -9.33 -20.84 14.92
N LEU A 250 -9.40 -19.91 13.96
CA LEU A 250 -8.37 -18.88 13.79
C LEU A 250 -8.33 -17.96 15.01
N LEU A 251 -9.49 -17.44 15.42
CA LEU A 251 -9.60 -16.58 16.60
C LEU A 251 -9.15 -17.29 17.88
N GLY A 252 -9.56 -18.55 18.08
CA GLY A 252 -9.12 -19.38 19.19
C GLY A 252 -7.60 -19.65 19.20
N PHE A 253 -6.98 -19.82 18.02
CA PHE A 253 -5.53 -19.96 17.92
C PHE A 253 -4.79 -18.71 18.44
N PHE A 254 -5.28 -17.51 18.14
CA PHE A 254 -4.73 -16.25 18.64
C PHE A 254 -5.24 -15.86 20.03
N GLY A 255 -6.10 -16.66 20.66
CA GLY A 255 -6.68 -16.35 21.98
C GLY A 255 -7.65 -15.16 21.97
N ILE A 256 -8.26 -14.84 20.82
CA ILE A 256 -9.18 -13.72 20.67
C ILE A 256 -10.62 -14.18 20.89
N ASP A 257 -11.20 -13.79 22.03
CA ASP A 257 -12.62 -13.91 22.33
C ASP A 257 -13.46 -12.85 21.59
N ARG A 258 -14.38 -13.30 20.73
CA ARG A 258 -15.30 -12.47 19.93
C ARG A 258 -16.28 -11.67 20.77
N THR A 259 -16.51 -12.05 22.03
CA THR A 259 -17.41 -11.31 22.92
C THR A 259 -16.73 -10.09 23.56
N LYS A 260 -15.40 -10.05 23.54
CA LYS A 260 -14.57 -9.01 24.16
C LYS A 260 -14.04 -7.97 23.19
N VAL A 261 -14.04 -8.27 21.88
CA VAL A 261 -13.63 -7.35 20.82
C VAL A 261 -14.72 -7.21 19.78
N HIS A 262 -15.05 -5.96 19.45
CA HIS A 262 -15.89 -5.62 18.31
C HIS A 262 -15.05 -5.76 17.04
N LEU A 263 -15.28 -6.85 16.31
CA LEU A 263 -14.71 -7.05 14.98
C LEU A 263 -15.62 -6.41 13.92
N PRO A 264 -15.07 -5.76 12.88
CA PRO A 264 -15.89 -5.16 11.84
C PRO A 264 -16.65 -6.23 11.06
N LYS A 265 -17.91 -5.97 10.73
CA LYS A 265 -18.68 -6.88 9.86
C LYS A 265 -18.01 -6.99 8.50
N ILE A 266 -17.75 -8.22 8.05
CA ILE A 266 -17.21 -8.48 6.72
C ILE A 266 -18.34 -8.33 5.69
N VAL A 267 -18.13 -7.47 4.70
CA VAL A 267 -19.07 -7.16 3.62
C VAL A 267 -18.40 -7.27 2.25
N PRO A 268 -19.15 -7.37 1.14
CA PRO A 268 -18.56 -7.35 -0.19
C PRO A 268 -17.79 -6.05 -0.47
N SER A 269 -16.77 -6.12 -1.31
CA SER A 269 -15.97 -4.98 -1.77
C SER A 269 -16.74 -3.93 -2.58
N SER A 270 -17.93 -4.28 -3.10
CA SER A 270 -18.82 -3.38 -3.85
C SER A 270 -20.25 -3.61 -3.38
N ASP A 271 -20.80 -2.65 -2.64
CA ASP A 271 -22.15 -2.72 -2.08
C ASP A 271 -22.75 -1.31 -1.93
N PRO A 272 -24.00 -1.08 -2.35
CA PRO A 272 -24.60 0.26 -2.36
C PRO A 272 -24.95 0.82 -0.97
N GLU A 273 -25.02 -0.01 0.07
CA GLU A 273 -25.58 0.38 1.38
C GLU A 273 -24.66 0.06 2.56
N CYS A 274 -23.91 -1.04 2.51
CA CYS A 274 -23.15 -1.57 3.64
C CYS A 274 -22.12 -0.61 4.24
N PHE A 275 -21.60 0.34 3.46
CA PHE A 275 -20.58 1.29 3.91
C PHE A 275 -21.13 2.64 4.36
N GLY A 276 -22.45 2.85 4.29
CA GLY A 276 -23.10 4.08 4.69
C GLY A 276 -22.75 5.29 3.82
N ARG A 277 -22.74 6.50 4.41
CA ARG A 277 -22.62 7.77 3.70
C ARG A 277 -21.76 8.74 4.50
N ILE A 278 -21.07 9.64 3.81
CA ILE A 278 -20.29 10.68 4.49
C ILE A 278 -21.22 11.53 5.36
N ALA A 279 -20.95 11.60 6.66
CA ALA A 279 -21.82 12.27 7.63
C ALA A 279 -21.75 13.80 7.53
N SER A 280 -20.55 14.36 7.36
CA SER A 280 -20.33 15.81 7.44
C SER A 280 -19.34 16.34 6.40
N GLY A 281 -19.24 17.67 6.29
CA GLY A 281 -18.32 18.33 5.37
C GLY A 281 -18.80 18.39 3.92
N ALA A 282 -17.85 18.61 3.00
CA ALA A 282 -18.08 18.90 1.58
C ALA A 282 -18.90 17.83 0.85
N LEU A 283 -18.66 16.58 1.22
CA LEU A 283 -19.26 15.39 0.61
C LEU A 283 -20.39 14.83 1.47
N SER A 284 -20.90 15.59 2.45
CA SER A 284 -22.00 15.13 3.31
C SER A 284 -23.19 14.64 2.47
N GLY A 285 -23.61 13.42 2.78
CA GLY A 285 -24.66 12.69 2.07
C GLY A 285 -24.23 11.99 0.78
N VAL A 286 -22.94 11.92 0.44
CA VAL A 286 -22.47 11.07 -0.67
C VAL A 286 -22.29 9.63 -0.16
N PRO A 287 -22.82 8.61 -0.86
CA PRO A 287 -22.69 7.23 -0.42
C PRO A 287 -21.25 6.72 -0.59
N ILE A 288 -20.79 5.93 0.38
CA ILE A 288 -19.62 5.07 0.22
C ILE A 288 -20.15 3.75 -0.33
N ALA A 289 -19.60 3.27 -1.44
CA ALA A 289 -20.14 2.09 -2.13
C ALA A 289 -19.09 1.07 -2.58
N GLY A 290 -17.81 1.36 -2.33
CA GLY A 290 -16.72 0.45 -2.67
C GLY A 290 -15.63 0.50 -1.62
N CYS A 291 -15.03 -0.64 -1.33
CA CYS A 291 -13.91 -0.79 -0.42
C CYS A 291 -13.02 -1.94 -0.88
N LEU A 292 -11.73 -1.68 -1.10
CA LEU A 292 -10.75 -2.68 -1.51
C LEU A 292 -9.39 -2.36 -0.89
N GLY A 293 -8.69 -3.36 -0.36
CA GLY A 293 -7.28 -3.22 0.00
C GLY A 293 -6.45 -2.76 -1.22
N ASP A 294 -5.46 -1.90 -1.00
CA ASP A 294 -4.70 -1.20 -2.06
C ASP A 294 -4.23 -2.08 -3.22
N GLN A 295 -3.64 -3.24 -2.94
CA GLN A 295 -3.10 -4.11 -3.97
C GLN A 295 -4.19 -4.84 -4.75
N SER A 296 -5.26 -5.25 -4.07
CA SER A 296 -6.49 -5.79 -4.67
C SER A 296 -7.17 -4.75 -5.56
N SER A 297 -7.24 -3.50 -5.07
CA SER A 297 -7.74 -2.36 -5.83
C SER A 297 -6.90 -2.08 -7.07
N ALA A 298 -5.56 -2.14 -6.98
CA ALA A 298 -4.70 -2.01 -8.16
C ALA A 298 -4.97 -3.10 -9.21
N LEU A 299 -5.23 -4.35 -8.80
CA LEU A 299 -5.63 -5.43 -9.72
C LEU A 299 -6.95 -5.12 -10.41
N VAL A 300 -7.95 -4.64 -9.67
CA VAL A 300 -9.24 -4.18 -10.24
C VAL A 300 -9.02 -3.02 -11.22
N GLY A 301 -8.20 -2.03 -10.87
CA GLY A 301 -7.92 -0.88 -11.74
C GLY A 301 -7.09 -1.21 -12.98
N GLN A 302 -6.38 -2.35 -12.99
CA GLN A 302 -5.75 -2.91 -14.18
C GLN A 302 -6.72 -3.78 -15.01
N CYS A 303 -7.99 -3.85 -14.61
CA CYS A 303 -9.01 -4.72 -15.19
C CYS A 303 -8.60 -6.21 -15.20
N GLY A 304 -7.90 -6.65 -14.15
CA GLY A 304 -7.46 -8.03 -13.95
C GLY A 304 -8.60 -8.95 -13.51
N PHE A 305 -9.67 -9.03 -14.31
CA PHE A 305 -10.92 -9.72 -13.96
C PHE A 305 -10.98 -11.21 -14.33
N ASN A 306 -10.03 -11.69 -15.13
CA ASN A 306 -9.98 -13.06 -15.61
C ASN A 306 -8.81 -13.83 -14.99
N PRO A 307 -8.97 -15.14 -14.74
CA PRO A 307 -7.88 -15.99 -14.28
C PRO A 307 -6.66 -15.88 -15.21
N GLY A 308 -5.48 -15.81 -14.62
CA GLY A 308 -4.22 -15.65 -15.36
C GLY A 308 -3.82 -14.22 -15.67
N GLN A 309 -4.63 -13.23 -15.30
CA GLN A 309 -4.22 -11.83 -15.34
C GLN A 309 -3.47 -11.46 -14.05
N ALA A 310 -2.31 -10.84 -14.20
CA ALA A 310 -1.48 -10.39 -13.10
C ALA A 310 -1.10 -8.92 -13.23
N LYS A 311 -0.86 -8.30 -12.07
CA LYS A 311 -0.30 -6.96 -11.98
C LYS A 311 0.89 -6.93 -11.05
N ASN A 312 1.81 -5.98 -11.25
CA ASN A 312 2.85 -5.64 -10.29
C ASN A 312 2.88 -4.13 -10.03
N THR A 313 2.66 -3.73 -8.78
CA THR A 313 2.77 -2.33 -8.35
C THR A 313 4.16 -2.07 -7.82
N TYR A 314 4.89 -1.11 -8.41
CA TYR A 314 6.23 -0.74 -8.01
C TYR A 314 6.23 0.54 -7.15
N GLY A 315 6.30 0.39 -5.83
CA GLY A 315 6.47 1.47 -4.87
C GLY A 315 7.81 1.35 -4.12
N THR A 316 7.79 1.62 -2.81
CA THR A 316 8.91 1.33 -1.90
C THR A 316 9.35 -0.13 -2.01
N GLY A 317 8.38 -1.05 -2.01
CA GLY A 317 8.51 -2.45 -2.41
C GLY A 317 7.75 -2.75 -3.70
N CYS A 318 7.59 -4.02 -4.05
CA CYS A 318 6.69 -4.48 -5.10
C CYS A 318 5.64 -5.42 -4.57
N PHE A 319 4.44 -5.35 -5.14
CA PHE A 319 3.34 -6.25 -4.80
C PHE A 319 2.70 -6.79 -6.08
N LEU A 320 2.90 -8.09 -6.29
CA LEU A 320 2.35 -8.83 -7.40
C LEU A 320 1.07 -9.52 -6.96
N LEU A 321 -0.02 -9.33 -7.70
CA LEU A 321 -1.24 -10.12 -7.55
C LEU A 321 -1.54 -10.83 -8.86
N TYR A 322 -2.00 -12.07 -8.75
CA TYR A 322 -2.37 -12.94 -9.86
C TYR A 322 -3.77 -13.49 -9.63
N ASN A 323 -4.72 -13.15 -10.50
CA ASN A 323 -6.09 -13.63 -10.42
C ASN A 323 -6.15 -15.15 -10.67
N VAL A 324 -6.71 -15.91 -9.73
CA VAL A 324 -6.89 -17.37 -9.83
C VAL A 324 -8.35 -17.80 -9.98
N GLY A 325 -9.29 -16.85 -10.13
CA GLY A 325 -10.71 -17.12 -10.29
C GLY A 325 -11.43 -17.34 -8.96
N THR A 326 -12.49 -18.14 -8.98
CA THR A 326 -13.46 -18.27 -7.87
C THR A 326 -13.08 -19.32 -6.83
N GLU A 327 -11.96 -20.03 -7.02
CA GLU A 327 -11.46 -21.02 -6.07
C GLU A 327 -10.11 -20.56 -5.51
N PRO A 328 -9.93 -20.49 -4.17
CA PRO A 328 -8.67 -20.09 -3.59
C PRO A 328 -7.61 -21.19 -3.77
N VAL A 329 -6.46 -20.80 -4.33
CA VAL A 329 -5.28 -21.66 -4.46
C VAL A 329 -4.38 -21.44 -3.24
N ILE A 330 -4.21 -22.46 -2.40
CA ILE A 330 -3.27 -22.42 -1.26
C ILE A 330 -1.86 -22.70 -1.75
N SER A 331 -0.99 -21.70 -1.67
CA SER A 331 0.33 -21.75 -2.29
C SER A 331 1.25 -22.80 -1.64
N GLN A 332 2.02 -23.49 -2.46
CA GLN A 332 3.09 -24.42 -2.06
C GLN A 332 4.49 -23.80 -2.26
N TYR A 333 4.57 -22.61 -2.85
CA TYR A 333 5.84 -21.92 -3.15
C TYR A 333 6.04 -20.61 -2.38
N GLY A 334 5.38 -20.49 -1.21
CA GLY A 334 5.60 -19.38 -0.28
C GLY A 334 4.87 -18.09 -0.65
N LEU A 335 3.99 -18.10 -1.65
CA LEU A 335 3.06 -17.01 -1.93
C LEU A 335 1.93 -16.97 -0.91
N LEU A 336 1.26 -15.83 -0.83
CA LEU A 336 0.05 -15.62 -0.05
C LEU A 336 -1.17 -15.95 -0.91
N SER A 337 -2.21 -16.51 -0.29
CA SER A 337 -3.51 -16.71 -0.91
C SER A 337 -4.47 -15.70 -0.30
N THR A 338 -5.18 -14.93 -1.14
CA THR A 338 -5.98 -13.78 -0.68
C THR A 338 -7.24 -13.62 -1.51
N VAL A 339 -8.21 -12.85 -1.01
CA VAL A 339 -9.34 -12.40 -1.83
C VAL A 339 -8.85 -11.26 -2.75
N ALA A 340 -9.07 -11.41 -4.05
CA ALA A 340 -8.78 -10.39 -5.05
C ALA A 340 -9.85 -9.29 -5.01
N TYR A 341 -11.12 -9.66 -5.02
CA TYR A 341 -12.27 -8.76 -4.89
C TYR A 341 -13.55 -9.58 -4.69
N ASP A 342 -14.52 -8.99 -4.00
CA ASP A 342 -15.87 -9.52 -3.84
C ASP A 342 -16.88 -8.46 -4.31
N PHE A 343 -17.39 -8.57 -5.53
CA PHE A 343 -18.31 -7.56 -6.06
C PHE A 343 -19.77 -7.79 -5.69
N GLY A 344 -20.07 -8.76 -4.83
CA GLY A 344 -21.43 -9.02 -4.35
C GLY A 344 -22.44 -9.30 -5.47
N GLN A 345 -23.71 -8.95 -5.23
CA GLN A 345 -24.80 -9.05 -6.21
C GLN A 345 -24.97 -10.45 -6.84
N GLY A 346 -24.75 -11.51 -6.05
CA GLY A 346 -24.85 -12.90 -6.50
C GLY A 346 -23.66 -13.39 -7.34
N ARG A 347 -22.61 -12.57 -7.52
CA ARG A 347 -21.36 -13.00 -8.16
C ARG A 347 -20.49 -13.71 -7.13
N ALA A 348 -19.77 -14.74 -7.55
CA ALA A 348 -18.80 -15.41 -6.70
C ALA A 348 -17.60 -14.47 -6.42
N PRO A 349 -17.07 -14.45 -5.18
CA PRO A 349 -15.81 -13.79 -4.87
C PRO A 349 -14.68 -14.34 -5.74
N VAL A 350 -13.69 -13.49 -6.04
CA VAL A 350 -12.51 -13.86 -6.81
C VAL A 350 -11.28 -13.80 -5.91
N TYR A 351 -10.37 -14.74 -6.10
CA TYR A 351 -9.16 -14.91 -5.32
C TYR A 351 -7.91 -14.57 -6.12
N ALA A 352 -6.83 -14.30 -5.40
CA ALA A 352 -5.51 -14.06 -5.97
C ALA A 352 -4.42 -14.81 -5.20
N LEU A 353 -3.37 -15.14 -5.93
CA LEU A 353 -2.06 -15.36 -5.34
C LEU A 353 -1.33 -14.02 -5.26
N GLU A 354 -0.60 -13.82 -4.17
CA GLU A 354 0.17 -12.61 -3.95
C GLU A 354 1.62 -12.93 -3.55
N GLY A 355 2.54 -12.17 -4.14
CA GLY A 355 3.94 -12.13 -3.71
C GLY A 355 4.39 -10.69 -3.48
N SER A 356 5.22 -10.50 -2.47
CA SER A 356 5.75 -9.19 -2.09
C SER A 356 7.27 -9.14 -2.18
N ILE A 357 7.80 -7.97 -2.52
CA ILE A 357 9.22 -7.65 -2.54
C ILE A 357 9.41 -6.46 -1.62
N ALA A 358 10.23 -6.61 -0.58
CA ALA A 358 10.45 -5.55 0.40
C ALA A 358 11.11 -4.31 -0.22
N VAL A 359 12.12 -4.52 -1.07
CA VAL A 359 13.02 -3.47 -1.57
C VAL A 359 12.93 -3.37 -3.09
N ALA A 360 12.19 -2.37 -3.56
CA ALA A 360 12.14 -1.96 -4.96
C ALA A 360 12.57 -0.50 -5.11
N GLY A 361 11.63 0.44 -5.03
CA GLY A 361 11.93 1.87 -4.98
C GLY A 361 12.82 2.25 -3.79
N ALA A 362 12.72 1.54 -2.67
CA ALA A 362 13.63 1.70 -1.54
C ALA A 362 15.11 1.46 -1.91
N GLY A 363 15.39 0.60 -2.90
CA GLY A 363 16.74 0.42 -3.42
C GLY A 363 17.25 1.68 -4.13
N VAL A 364 16.39 2.37 -4.87
CA VAL A 364 16.72 3.67 -5.49
C VAL A 364 16.93 4.74 -4.43
N THR A 365 16.06 4.79 -3.42
CA THR A 365 16.20 5.71 -2.28
C THR A 365 17.49 5.46 -1.51
N PHE A 366 17.90 4.19 -1.34
CA PHE A 366 19.18 3.86 -0.72
C PHE A 366 20.37 4.38 -1.54
N LEU A 367 20.35 4.20 -2.87
CA LEU A 367 21.39 4.79 -3.73
C LEU A 367 21.44 6.31 -3.65
N GLN A 368 20.28 6.95 -3.53
CA GLN A 368 20.16 8.41 -3.37
C GLN A 368 20.70 8.88 -2.02
N ASN A 369 20.13 8.40 -0.92
CA ASN A 369 20.32 8.98 0.40
C ASN A 369 21.56 8.44 1.12
N ASN A 370 21.92 7.18 0.90
CA ASN A 370 22.98 6.51 1.66
C ASN A 370 24.29 6.49 0.87
N LEU A 371 24.23 6.28 -0.45
CA LEU A 371 25.42 6.23 -1.30
C LEU A 371 25.69 7.53 -2.07
N ASN A 372 24.75 8.49 -2.08
CA ASN A 372 24.87 9.75 -2.81
C ASN A 372 25.22 9.53 -4.30
N PHE A 373 24.57 8.56 -4.94
CA PHE A 373 24.75 8.28 -6.36
C PHE A 373 23.94 9.20 -7.25
N ILE A 374 22.78 9.65 -6.76
CA ILE A 374 21.84 10.53 -7.43
C ILE A 374 21.30 11.53 -6.41
N GLU A 375 20.87 12.71 -6.86
CA GLU A 375 20.27 13.74 -6.01
C GLU A 375 18.76 13.54 -5.88
N ASN A 376 18.13 13.00 -6.93
CA ASN A 376 16.71 12.69 -6.93
C ASN A 376 16.43 11.39 -7.71
N ALA A 377 15.36 10.70 -7.33
CA ALA A 377 14.99 9.40 -7.90
C ALA A 377 14.77 9.41 -9.43
N LYS A 378 14.53 10.56 -10.07
CA LYS A 378 14.36 10.62 -11.54
C LYS A 378 15.68 10.37 -12.30
N GLN A 379 16.81 10.70 -11.69
CA GLN A 379 18.15 10.52 -12.28
C GLN A 379 18.61 9.06 -12.30
N ILE A 380 17.89 8.12 -11.67
CA ILE A 380 18.31 6.72 -11.61
C ILE A 380 18.40 6.08 -13.00
N ASN A 381 17.51 6.46 -13.93
CA ASN A 381 17.54 5.95 -15.29
C ASN A 381 18.77 6.47 -16.03
N ASP A 382 19.01 7.78 -16.01
CA ASP A 382 20.15 8.40 -16.68
C ASP A 382 21.48 7.77 -16.19
N LEU A 383 21.59 7.53 -14.88
CA LEU A 383 22.76 6.88 -14.29
C LEU A 383 22.87 5.41 -14.72
N ALA A 384 21.78 4.65 -14.69
CA ALA A 384 21.81 3.25 -15.12
C ALA A 384 22.10 3.13 -16.62
N GLU A 385 21.60 4.04 -17.44
CA GLU A 385 21.76 4.12 -18.90
C GLU A 385 23.13 4.62 -19.36
N SER A 386 23.94 5.20 -18.47
CA SER A 386 25.32 5.60 -18.79
C SER A 386 26.25 4.41 -19.08
N VAL A 387 25.82 3.20 -18.76
CA VAL A 387 26.51 1.94 -19.01
C VAL A 387 25.63 0.98 -19.83
N PRO A 388 26.22 0.11 -20.67
CA PRO A 388 25.45 -0.79 -21.53
C PRO A 388 24.80 -1.96 -20.78
N ASP A 389 25.35 -2.38 -19.64
CA ASP A 389 24.87 -3.52 -18.84
C ASP A 389 25.20 -3.34 -17.34
N ASN A 390 25.09 -4.41 -16.55
CA ASN A 390 25.40 -4.40 -15.12
C ASN A 390 26.91 -4.58 -14.80
N GLY A 391 27.79 -4.70 -15.79
CA GLY A 391 29.23 -4.87 -15.59
C GLY A 391 29.62 -6.13 -14.81
N GLY A 392 28.75 -7.14 -14.78
CA GLY A 392 28.90 -8.35 -13.94
C GLY A 392 28.44 -8.18 -12.49
N VAL A 393 27.98 -6.99 -12.11
CA VAL A 393 27.50 -6.67 -10.76
C VAL A 393 26.11 -7.28 -10.54
N VAL A 394 25.91 -7.85 -9.35
CA VAL A 394 24.59 -8.32 -8.89
C VAL A 394 24.34 -7.77 -7.50
N PHE A 395 23.20 -7.11 -7.31
CA PHE A 395 22.85 -6.54 -6.01
C PHE A 395 21.65 -7.28 -5.41
N VAL A 396 21.90 -8.16 -4.44
CA VAL A 396 20.85 -8.78 -3.64
C VAL A 396 20.36 -7.77 -2.60
N THR A 397 19.21 -7.13 -2.85
CA THR A 397 18.67 -6.04 -2.02
C THR A 397 17.93 -6.53 -0.76
N ALA A 398 18.48 -7.53 -0.08
CA ALA A 398 17.91 -8.17 1.12
C ALA A 398 18.09 -7.33 2.40
N PHE A 399 17.81 -6.02 2.39
CA PHE A 399 18.08 -5.13 3.53
C PHE A 399 17.38 -5.59 4.83
N SER A 400 16.19 -6.17 4.67
CA SER A 400 15.38 -6.75 5.75
C SER A 400 15.09 -8.24 5.48
N GLY A 401 16.04 -8.95 4.86
CA GLY A 401 15.83 -10.29 4.31
C GLY A 401 15.13 -10.30 2.95
N LEU A 402 14.77 -11.49 2.47
CA LEU A 402 14.01 -11.73 1.24
C LEU A 402 12.69 -12.43 1.56
N PHE A 403 11.60 -11.90 1.01
CA PHE A 403 10.27 -12.52 1.12
C PHE A 403 10.06 -13.58 0.02
N ALA A 404 8.81 -13.80 -0.38
CA ALA A 404 8.45 -14.80 -1.37
C ALA A 404 9.24 -14.63 -2.69
N PRO A 405 9.62 -15.74 -3.35
CA PRO A 405 9.47 -17.12 -2.92
C PRO A 405 10.62 -17.62 -2.01
N TYR A 406 11.57 -16.74 -1.65
CA TYR A 406 12.82 -17.15 -0.99
C TYR A 406 12.67 -17.39 0.51
N TRP A 407 11.97 -16.49 1.22
CA TRP A 407 11.81 -16.51 2.68
C TRP A 407 13.13 -16.73 3.42
N ILE A 408 14.09 -15.84 3.15
CA ILE A 408 15.43 -15.83 3.75
C ILE A 408 15.50 -14.64 4.71
N ASP A 409 15.41 -14.89 6.00
CA ASP A 409 15.44 -13.89 7.08
C ASP A 409 16.86 -13.59 7.59
N ASP A 410 17.83 -14.48 7.30
CA ASP A 410 19.23 -14.38 7.70
C ASP A 410 20.14 -13.67 6.67
N ALA A 411 19.57 -13.06 5.63
CA ALA A 411 20.31 -12.33 4.59
C ALA A 411 20.31 -10.81 4.79
N LYS A 412 21.39 -10.16 4.34
CA LYS A 412 21.50 -8.69 4.25
C LYS A 412 21.79 -8.23 2.83
N GLY A 413 21.67 -6.92 2.60
CA GLY A 413 21.99 -6.29 1.33
C GLY A 413 23.41 -6.62 0.87
N THR A 414 23.57 -7.36 -0.23
CA THR A 414 24.87 -7.86 -0.67
C THR A 414 25.14 -7.49 -2.13
N LEU A 415 26.28 -6.86 -2.39
CA LEU A 415 26.71 -6.44 -3.71
C LEU A 415 27.88 -7.31 -4.19
N PHE A 416 27.66 -8.10 -5.24
CA PHE A 416 28.65 -9.02 -5.81
C PHE A 416 29.20 -8.51 -7.15
N GLY A 417 30.35 -9.06 -7.57
CA GLY A 417 30.88 -8.90 -8.93
C GLY A 417 31.62 -7.59 -9.17
N ILE A 418 32.04 -6.89 -8.11
CA ILE A 418 32.79 -5.64 -8.21
C ILE A 418 34.21 -5.92 -8.75
N THR A 419 34.64 -5.12 -9.72
CA THR A 419 36.01 -5.09 -10.24
C THR A 419 36.50 -3.64 -10.30
N GLN A 420 37.77 -3.42 -10.64
CA GLN A 420 38.33 -2.08 -10.87
C GLN A 420 37.64 -1.28 -11.99
N HIS A 421 36.84 -1.93 -12.84
CA HIS A 421 36.10 -1.29 -13.93
C HIS A 421 34.63 -0.96 -13.57
N THR A 422 34.17 -1.37 -12.38
CA THR A 422 32.81 -1.11 -11.92
C THR A 422 32.60 0.39 -11.69
N GLN A 423 31.42 0.89 -12.07
CA GLN A 423 31.07 2.31 -12.03
C GLN A 423 29.71 2.45 -11.34
N LYS A 424 29.35 3.67 -10.90
CA LYS A 424 28.05 3.97 -10.29
C LYS A 424 26.87 3.50 -11.16
N GLY A 425 26.98 3.66 -12.49
CA GLY A 425 25.95 3.21 -13.44
C GLY A 425 25.72 1.70 -13.40
N HIS A 426 26.77 0.89 -13.26
CA HIS A 426 26.65 -0.57 -13.14
C HIS A 426 25.89 -1.00 -11.88
N ILE A 427 26.10 -0.29 -10.77
CA ILE A 427 25.39 -0.55 -9.50
C ILE A 427 23.94 -0.08 -9.61
N ALA A 428 23.68 1.10 -10.19
CA ALA A 428 22.33 1.58 -10.47
C ALA A 428 21.56 0.58 -11.35
N ARG A 429 22.21 0.05 -12.39
CA ARG A 429 21.66 -1.01 -13.24
C ARG A 429 21.33 -2.27 -12.44
N ALA A 430 22.27 -2.76 -11.62
CA ALA A 430 22.07 -3.95 -10.80
C ALA A 430 20.93 -3.78 -9.77
N THR A 431 20.74 -2.57 -9.22
CA THR A 431 19.59 -2.25 -8.34
C THR A 431 18.27 -2.38 -9.06
N LEU A 432 18.14 -1.85 -10.28
CA LEU A 432 16.91 -1.99 -11.08
C LEU A 432 16.68 -3.44 -11.49
N GLU A 433 17.74 -4.15 -11.92
CA GLU A 433 17.67 -5.56 -12.28
C GLU A 433 17.25 -6.46 -11.11
N ALA A 434 17.68 -6.17 -9.89
CA ALA A 434 17.30 -6.91 -8.69
C ALA A 434 15.78 -6.96 -8.49
N THR A 435 15.09 -5.84 -8.76
CA THR A 435 13.62 -5.79 -8.70
C THR A 435 12.99 -6.68 -9.78
N CYS A 436 13.60 -6.73 -10.96
CA CYS A 436 13.13 -7.53 -12.08
C CYS A 436 13.30 -9.03 -11.83
N PHE A 437 14.43 -9.42 -11.24
CA PHE A 437 14.71 -10.81 -10.88
C PHE A 437 13.82 -11.32 -9.75
N GLN A 438 13.59 -10.50 -8.71
CA GLN A 438 12.66 -10.85 -7.65
C GLN A 438 11.23 -10.97 -8.18
N THR A 439 10.80 -10.05 -9.04
CA THR A 439 9.49 -10.11 -9.71
C THR A 439 9.37 -11.40 -10.53
N LYS A 440 10.38 -11.74 -11.33
CA LYS A 440 10.39 -12.99 -12.08
C LYS A 440 10.28 -14.22 -11.17
N ALA A 441 10.99 -14.26 -10.05
CA ALA A 441 10.94 -15.39 -9.14
C ALA A 441 9.53 -15.59 -8.55
N ILE A 442 8.84 -14.50 -8.23
CA ILE A 442 7.43 -14.53 -7.78
C ILE A 442 6.51 -15.00 -8.91
N LEU A 443 6.70 -14.51 -10.14
CA LEU A 443 5.91 -14.96 -11.29
C LEU A 443 6.10 -16.45 -11.56
N ASP A 444 7.33 -16.95 -11.51
CA ASP A 444 7.63 -18.37 -11.68
C ASP A 444 6.97 -19.23 -10.57
N ALA A 445 6.84 -18.70 -9.35
CA ALA A 445 6.10 -19.35 -8.26
C ALA A 445 4.58 -19.34 -8.51
N MET A 446 4.03 -18.21 -8.98
CA MET A 446 2.61 -18.06 -9.30
C MET A 446 2.18 -19.02 -10.41
N GLU A 447 3.00 -19.17 -11.45
CA GLU A 447 2.73 -20.11 -12.54
C GLU A 447 2.71 -21.57 -12.04
N LYS A 448 3.59 -21.93 -11.11
CA LYS A 448 3.62 -23.28 -10.53
C LYS A 448 2.43 -23.56 -9.62
N ASP A 449 2.03 -22.60 -8.80
CA ASP A 449 0.88 -22.74 -7.89
C ASP A 449 -0.46 -22.76 -8.65
N SER A 450 -0.62 -21.89 -9.65
CA SER A 450 -1.87 -21.78 -10.41
C SER A 450 -2.02 -22.80 -11.54
N GLY A 451 -0.91 -23.40 -12.00
CA GLY A 451 -0.88 -24.24 -13.21
C GLY A 451 -1.10 -23.46 -14.52
N CYS A 452 -1.21 -22.13 -14.46
CA CYS A 452 -1.53 -21.27 -15.58
C CYS A 452 -0.33 -20.38 -15.94
N LYS A 453 0.12 -20.45 -17.19
CA LYS A 453 1.21 -19.60 -17.69
C LYS A 453 0.76 -18.15 -17.84
N LEU A 454 1.52 -17.21 -17.30
CA LEU A 454 1.25 -15.79 -17.43
C LEU A 454 1.53 -15.34 -18.87
N LYS A 455 0.63 -14.52 -19.43
CA LYS A 455 0.76 -14.01 -20.81
C LYS A 455 1.16 -12.56 -20.89
N LEU A 456 0.87 -11.78 -19.86
CA LEU A 456 1.04 -10.33 -19.81
C LEU A 456 1.20 -9.91 -18.36
N LEU A 457 2.13 -8.99 -18.08
CA LEU A 457 2.24 -8.37 -16.77
C LEU A 457 1.80 -6.91 -16.86
N ALA A 458 0.67 -6.57 -16.23
CA ALA A 458 0.30 -5.17 -16.04
C ALA A 458 1.18 -4.54 -14.94
N VAL A 459 1.57 -3.28 -15.10
CA VAL A 459 2.46 -2.60 -14.15
C VAL A 459 1.96 -1.21 -13.82
N ASP A 460 2.22 -0.76 -12.59
CA ASP A 460 1.92 0.59 -12.12
C ASP A 460 2.87 1.00 -10.99
N GLY A 461 2.73 2.23 -10.49
CA GLY A 461 3.56 2.77 -9.41
C GLY A 461 4.82 3.52 -9.89
N GLY A 462 5.55 4.09 -8.93
CA GLY A 462 6.64 5.03 -9.18
C GLY A 462 7.76 4.50 -10.07
N LEU A 463 8.30 3.31 -9.77
CA LEU A 463 9.42 2.74 -10.54
C LEU A 463 8.97 2.26 -11.93
N SER A 464 7.68 2.01 -12.14
CA SER A 464 7.15 1.63 -13.46
C SER A 464 7.37 2.72 -14.51
N ASN A 465 7.59 3.98 -14.11
CA ASN A 465 7.96 5.07 -15.02
C ASN A 465 9.33 4.90 -15.67
N SER A 466 10.17 4.00 -15.15
CA SER A 466 11.44 3.64 -15.77
C SER A 466 11.24 2.71 -16.96
N ASP A 467 11.35 3.26 -18.18
CA ASP A 467 11.33 2.47 -19.41
C ASP A 467 12.39 1.37 -19.41
N LEU A 468 13.57 1.68 -18.86
CA LEU A 468 14.62 0.70 -18.71
C LEU A 468 14.21 -0.47 -17.80
N THR A 469 13.62 -0.18 -16.65
CA THR A 469 13.16 -1.22 -15.71
C THR A 469 12.05 -2.05 -16.35
N MET A 470 11.10 -1.43 -17.03
CA MET A 470 10.00 -2.15 -17.69
C MET A 470 10.50 -3.01 -18.87
N GLN A 471 11.44 -2.51 -19.67
CA GLN A 471 12.09 -3.32 -20.71
C GLN A 471 12.86 -4.50 -20.10
N THR A 472 13.61 -4.26 -19.02
CA THR A 472 14.35 -5.32 -18.31
C THR A 472 13.40 -6.36 -17.71
N GLN A 473 12.26 -5.94 -17.18
CA GLN A 473 11.23 -6.83 -16.67
C GLN A 473 10.66 -7.72 -17.78
N ALA A 474 10.33 -7.14 -18.94
CA ALA A 474 9.84 -7.90 -20.10
C ALA A 474 10.89 -8.91 -20.58
N ASP A 475 12.15 -8.46 -20.71
CA ASP A 475 13.30 -9.27 -21.12
C ASP A 475 13.53 -10.49 -20.21
N ILE A 476 13.56 -10.25 -18.89
CA ILE A 476 13.83 -11.29 -17.90
C ILE A 476 12.64 -12.26 -17.79
N SER A 477 11.41 -11.74 -17.69
CA SER A 477 10.20 -12.55 -17.54
C SER A 477 9.89 -13.35 -18.81
N GLY A 478 10.17 -12.78 -19.99
CA GLY A 478 9.84 -13.39 -21.28
C GLY A 478 8.38 -13.25 -21.66
N ILE A 479 7.70 -12.25 -21.11
CA ILE A 479 6.32 -11.89 -21.40
C ILE A 479 6.24 -10.37 -21.61
N PRO A 480 5.27 -9.87 -22.39
CA PRO A 480 5.08 -8.44 -22.53
C PRO A 480 4.72 -7.79 -21.18
N VAL A 481 5.18 -6.56 -21.00
CA VAL A 481 4.87 -5.71 -19.83
C VAL A 481 4.03 -4.53 -20.30
N ASP A 482 2.86 -4.34 -19.71
CA ASP A 482 1.89 -3.32 -20.10
C ASP A 482 1.77 -2.22 -19.05
N ARG A 483 2.20 -1.01 -19.41
CA ARG A 483 2.14 0.17 -18.55
C ARG A 483 1.02 1.12 -19.03
N PRO A 484 -0.03 1.36 -18.23
CA PRO A 484 -1.07 2.34 -18.53
C PRO A 484 -0.54 3.77 -18.48
N ALA A 485 -1.18 4.68 -19.21
CA ALA A 485 -0.85 6.11 -19.16
C ALA A 485 -1.23 6.73 -17.82
N MET A 486 -2.44 6.40 -17.31
CA MET A 486 -2.85 6.76 -15.95
C MET A 486 -2.37 5.68 -14.99
N CYS A 487 -1.48 6.08 -14.08
CA CYS A 487 -0.73 5.19 -13.19
C CYS A 487 -1.39 5.00 -11.82
N GLU A 488 -2.43 5.76 -11.50
CA GLU A 488 -3.22 5.67 -10.26
C GLU A 488 -4.26 4.52 -10.29
N THR A 489 -3.82 3.33 -10.70
CA THR A 489 -4.68 2.14 -10.85
C THR A 489 -5.31 1.71 -9.52
N THR A 490 -4.62 1.90 -8.39
CA THR A 490 -5.16 1.66 -7.05
C THR A 490 -6.42 2.49 -6.77
N ALA A 491 -6.41 3.79 -7.09
CA ALA A 491 -7.57 4.65 -6.86
C ALA A 491 -8.69 4.35 -7.88
N LEU A 492 -8.33 4.06 -9.13
CA LEU A 492 -9.26 3.60 -10.16
C LEU A 492 -10.00 2.33 -9.73
N GLY A 493 -9.34 1.36 -9.10
CA GLY A 493 -10.00 0.13 -8.64
C GLY A 493 -11.11 0.38 -7.61
N ALA A 494 -10.88 1.29 -6.67
CA ALA A 494 -11.86 1.66 -5.67
C ALA A 494 -13.06 2.39 -6.31
N ALA A 495 -12.78 3.26 -7.28
CA ALA A 495 -13.80 3.95 -8.07
C ALA A 495 -14.64 2.95 -8.89
N ILE A 496 -14.01 1.93 -9.48
CA ILE A 496 -14.68 0.83 -10.17
C ILE A 496 -15.63 0.09 -9.22
N ALA A 497 -15.16 -0.31 -8.04
CA ALA A 497 -15.99 -1.02 -7.06
C ALA A 497 -17.23 -0.18 -6.68
N ALA A 498 -17.04 1.10 -6.33
CA ALA A 498 -18.16 1.97 -5.99
C ALA A 498 -19.09 2.26 -7.18
N GLY A 499 -18.54 2.35 -8.38
CA GLY A 499 -19.31 2.57 -9.60
C GLY A 499 -20.14 1.37 -10.02
N LEU A 500 -19.64 0.15 -9.83
CA LEU A 500 -20.40 -1.09 -10.03
C LEU A 500 -21.57 -1.19 -9.05
N ALA A 501 -21.35 -0.84 -7.78
CA ALA A 501 -22.41 -0.83 -6.76
C ALA A 501 -23.54 0.17 -7.07
N THR A 502 -23.24 1.30 -7.71
CA THR A 502 -24.19 2.42 -7.92
C THR A 502 -24.65 2.61 -9.36
N GLY A 503 -24.29 1.68 -10.25
CA GLY A 503 -24.72 1.65 -11.66
C GLY A 503 -24.05 2.70 -12.54
N VAL A 504 -22.85 3.16 -12.19
CA VAL A 504 -21.98 3.91 -13.12
C VAL A 504 -21.49 2.99 -14.25
N TRP A 505 -21.20 1.74 -13.89
CA TRP A 505 -20.97 0.64 -14.83
C TRP A 505 -21.92 -0.50 -14.50
N SER A 506 -22.43 -1.17 -15.53
CA SER A 506 -23.35 -2.31 -15.36
C SER A 506 -22.59 -3.58 -14.93
N ASP A 507 -21.41 -3.80 -15.50
CA ASP A 507 -20.57 -4.94 -15.21
C ASP A 507 -19.10 -4.72 -15.65
N THR A 508 -18.26 -5.73 -15.45
CA THR A 508 -16.83 -5.70 -15.77
C THR A 508 -16.52 -5.69 -17.28
N THR A 509 -17.50 -5.93 -18.15
CA THR A 509 -17.31 -5.87 -19.62
C THR A 509 -17.26 -4.43 -20.12
N GLU A 510 -18.03 -3.52 -19.52
CA GLU A 510 -17.97 -2.08 -19.84
C GLU A 510 -16.62 -1.45 -19.44
N LEU A 511 -15.91 -2.09 -18.50
CA LEU A 511 -14.59 -1.64 -18.03
C LEU A 511 -13.44 -2.04 -18.96
N GLN A 512 -13.69 -2.84 -20.00
CA GLN A 512 -12.62 -3.33 -20.87
C GLN A 512 -11.88 -2.19 -21.57
N GLU A 513 -12.56 -1.11 -21.93
CA GLU A 513 -11.97 0.06 -22.60
C GLU A 513 -11.43 1.12 -21.62
N VAL A 514 -11.62 0.93 -20.31
CA VAL A 514 -11.14 1.85 -19.29
C VAL A 514 -9.61 1.79 -19.23
N ASN A 515 -8.98 2.97 -19.16
CA ASN A 515 -7.53 3.13 -19.01
C ASN A 515 -6.68 2.46 -20.12
N ARG A 516 -7.20 2.43 -21.37
CA ARG A 516 -6.45 1.92 -22.54
C ARG A 516 -5.63 2.97 -23.28
N THR A 517 -6.08 4.22 -23.31
CA THR A 517 -5.44 5.29 -24.09
C THR A 517 -4.02 5.56 -23.59
N GLY A 518 -3.04 5.59 -24.51
CA GLY A 518 -1.66 5.93 -24.20
C GLY A 518 -0.85 4.83 -23.50
N ARG A 519 -1.36 3.60 -23.47
CA ARG A 519 -0.61 2.42 -22.98
C ARG A 519 0.70 2.23 -23.73
N LYS A 520 1.74 1.85 -22.99
CA LYS A 520 3.04 1.46 -23.54
C LYS A 520 3.31 0.01 -23.20
N VAL A 521 3.45 -0.82 -24.24
CA VAL A 521 3.79 -2.24 -24.10
C VAL A 521 5.28 -2.42 -24.39
N PHE A 522 5.97 -3.10 -23.48
CA PHE A 522 7.37 -3.47 -23.60
C PHE A 522 7.45 -4.95 -23.96
N GLU A 523 7.88 -5.23 -25.18
CA GLU A 523 8.08 -6.59 -25.67
C GLU A 523 9.47 -7.12 -25.28
N PRO A 524 9.61 -8.42 -24.96
CA PRO A 524 10.93 -9.02 -24.72
C PRO A 524 11.84 -8.88 -25.95
N LYS A 525 13.04 -8.30 -25.76
CA LYS A 525 14.03 -8.04 -26.81
C LYS A 525 15.26 -8.95 -26.74
N ILE A 526 15.42 -9.71 -25.66
CA ILE A 526 16.54 -10.65 -25.50
C ILE A 526 16.09 -12.10 -25.67
N SER A 527 17.02 -12.97 -26.07
CA SER A 527 16.75 -14.41 -26.14
C SER A 527 16.51 -15.02 -24.75
N ARG A 528 15.68 -16.07 -24.69
CA ARG A 528 15.41 -16.81 -23.44
C ARG A 528 16.68 -17.35 -22.79
N LYS A 529 17.63 -17.83 -23.60
CA LYS A 529 18.96 -18.26 -23.13
C LYS A 529 19.73 -17.15 -22.42
N CYS A 530 19.64 -15.91 -22.91
CA CYS A 530 20.28 -14.75 -22.26
C CYS A 530 19.59 -14.41 -20.93
N ALA A 531 18.26 -14.34 -20.92
CA ALA A 531 17.47 -14.09 -19.72
C ALA A 531 17.74 -15.13 -18.62
N GLU A 532 17.76 -16.42 -18.98
CA GLU A 532 18.05 -17.54 -18.07
C GLU A 532 19.47 -17.47 -17.51
N LYS A 533 20.48 -17.10 -18.32
CA LYS A 533 21.86 -16.92 -17.84
C LYS A 533 21.93 -15.82 -16.76
N ARG A 534 21.25 -14.69 -16.99
CA ARG A 534 21.20 -13.58 -16.03
C ARG A 534 20.47 -14.00 -14.74
N PHE A 535 19.32 -14.64 -14.87
CA PHE A 535 18.55 -15.12 -13.71
C PHE A 535 19.29 -16.22 -12.92
N LYS A 536 20.04 -17.10 -13.60
CA LYS A 536 20.92 -18.07 -12.93
C LYS A 536 22.00 -17.39 -12.09
N LYS A 537 22.58 -16.28 -12.59
CA LYS A 537 23.57 -15.49 -11.86
C LYS A 537 22.96 -14.79 -10.63
N TRP A 538 21.75 -14.25 -10.79
CA TRP A 538 20.95 -13.74 -9.67
C TRP A 538 20.72 -14.81 -8.59
N ASN A 539 20.23 -15.99 -8.97
CA ASN A 539 19.98 -17.08 -8.02
C ASN A 539 21.26 -17.54 -7.31
N GLN A 540 22.40 -17.56 -8.01
CA GLN A 540 23.69 -17.80 -7.38
C GLN A 540 23.99 -16.76 -6.29
N ALA A 541 23.81 -15.48 -6.59
CA ALA A 541 24.05 -14.40 -5.63
C ALA A 541 23.11 -14.50 -4.42
N VAL A 542 21.82 -14.79 -4.64
CA VAL A 542 20.86 -14.99 -3.54
C VAL A 542 21.29 -16.12 -2.60
N GLN A 543 21.74 -17.26 -3.13
CA GLN A 543 22.22 -18.36 -2.29
C GLN A 543 23.48 -17.99 -1.50
N MET A 544 24.38 -17.19 -2.08
CA MET A 544 25.59 -16.73 -1.42
C MET A 544 25.33 -15.68 -0.32
N SER A 545 24.16 -15.03 -0.33
CA SER A 545 23.77 -14.03 0.68
C SER A 545 23.13 -14.62 1.95
N ARG A 546 22.87 -15.93 1.98
CA ARG A 546 22.21 -16.62 3.11
C ARG A 546 23.17 -16.86 4.27
N GLY A 547 22.62 -17.01 5.47
CA GLY A 547 23.38 -17.32 6.68
C GLY A 547 24.33 -16.19 7.10
N TRP A 548 24.01 -14.96 6.71
CA TRP A 548 24.83 -13.79 7.05
C TRP A 548 24.64 -13.40 8.52
N LEU A 549 23.40 -13.40 9.00
CA LEU A 549 23.08 -13.19 10.42
C LEU A 549 23.20 -14.53 11.17
N GLN A 550 23.93 -14.54 12.28
CA GLN A 550 24.03 -15.68 13.20
C GLN A 550 23.33 -15.37 14.52
N ASP A 551 22.80 -16.39 15.22
CA ASP A 551 22.02 -16.22 16.45
C ASP A 551 22.78 -15.48 17.58
N ASN A 552 24.12 -15.45 17.52
CA ASN A 552 25.01 -14.78 18.49
C ASN A 552 25.29 -13.31 18.16
N ASP A 553 24.88 -12.76 17.02
CA ASP A 553 25.16 -11.36 16.64
C ASP A 553 24.34 -10.34 17.46
N ASN A 554 23.51 -10.79 18.41
CA ASN A 554 22.87 -9.92 19.41
C ASN A 554 23.75 -9.69 20.66
N GLU A 555 24.93 -10.31 20.75
CA GLU A 555 25.95 -10.03 21.78
C GLU A 555 26.91 -8.90 21.36
N ASP A 556 26.77 -8.36 20.15
CA ASP A 556 27.64 -7.30 19.57
C ASP A 556 27.56 -5.93 20.29
N ASP A 557 26.61 -5.76 21.23
CA ASP A 557 26.54 -4.57 22.09
C ASP A 557 27.80 -4.39 22.97
N GLU A 558 28.54 -5.48 23.28
CA GLU A 558 29.79 -5.37 24.04
C GLU A 558 30.96 -4.82 23.20
N CYS A 559 31.03 -5.16 21.91
CA CYS A 559 32.11 -4.71 21.03
C CYS A 559 31.95 -3.23 20.63
N ASP A 560 30.70 -2.80 20.39
CA ASP A 560 30.36 -1.40 20.07
C ASP A 560 30.56 -0.46 21.27
N GLU A 561 30.40 -0.96 22.50
CA GLU A 561 30.74 -0.20 23.72
C GLU A 561 32.26 0.01 23.86
N GLU A 562 33.10 -0.95 23.46
CA GLU A 562 34.56 -0.78 23.47
C GLU A 562 35.02 0.23 22.41
N VAL A 563 34.42 0.21 21.22
CA VAL A 563 34.74 1.17 20.14
C VAL A 563 34.26 2.59 20.48
N LYS A 564 33.15 2.74 21.21
CA LYS A 564 32.71 4.07 21.71
C LYS A 564 33.54 4.58 22.89
N LYS A 565 34.25 3.71 23.60
CA LYS A 565 35.15 4.06 24.71
C LYS A 565 36.58 4.36 24.26
N ALA A 566 36.99 3.90 23.08
CA ALA A 566 38.27 4.21 22.43
C ALA A 566 38.21 5.54 21.65
#